data_AF-A0A3D4PIP3-F1
#
_entry.id   AF-A0A3D4PIP3-F1
#
_cell.length_a   1.000
_cell.length_b   1.000
_cell.length_c   1.000
_cell.angle_alpha   90.00
_cell.angle_beta   90.00
_cell.angle_gamma   90.00
#
_symmetry.space_group_name_H-M   'P 1'
#
loop_
_entity.id
_entity.type
_entity.pdbx_description
1 polymer ?
#
loop_
_entity_poly.entity_id
_entity_poly.type
_entity_poly.pdbx_seq_one_letter_code
_entity_poly.pdbx_strand_id
1 'polypeptide(L)'
;MRRGTLLPAIAFSLLVVAAASALVMNKLWIDAAEVELQSVAEASALAAAGNYLGDDLLKPGFDADAAVEQAKQRAAEVAASNLVGGQPVSLTITGDDTDVVFGRRVDNGIDPETVFLLTNVNPSVVEVRASL
;
A
#
# COMPACT_ATOMS: atom_id res chain seq x y z
N MET A 1 20.57 48.01 30.91
CA MET A 1 20.12 46.87 30.09
C MET A 1 19.02 47.34 29.15
N ARG A 2 19.26 47.30 27.84
CA ARG A 2 18.46 47.96 26.81
C ARG A 2 17.22 47.13 26.46
N ARG A 3 16.03 47.73 26.50
CA ARG A 3 14.73 47.15 26.05
C ARG A 3 14.70 46.73 24.57
N GLY A 4 15.75 46.99 23.79
CA GLY A 4 15.82 46.70 22.36
C GLY A 4 16.20 45.26 21.97
N THR A 5 16.73 44.43 22.89
CA THR A 5 17.14 43.05 22.57
C THR A 5 16.11 41.98 22.92
N LEU A 6 15.08 42.31 23.71
CA LEU A 6 14.03 41.37 24.13
C LEU A 6 13.01 41.10 23.03
N LEU A 7 12.61 42.14 22.29
CA LEU A 7 11.69 42.04 21.15
C LEU A 7 12.18 41.07 20.07
N PRO A 8 13.42 41.17 19.55
CA PRO A 8 13.90 40.21 18.57
C PRO A 8 14.01 38.79 19.14
N ALA A 9 14.42 38.63 20.40
CA ALA A 9 14.50 37.30 21.03
C ALA A 9 13.13 36.61 21.11
N ILE A 10 12.06 37.36 21.46
CA ILE A 10 10.69 36.85 21.49
C ILE A 10 10.19 36.52 20.07
N ALA A 11 10.49 37.38 19.09
CA ALA A 11 10.12 37.11 17.70
C ALA A 11 10.78 35.82 17.18
N PHE A 12 12.06 35.60 17.49
CA PHE A 12 12.77 34.37 17.13
C PHE A 12 12.21 33.14 17.84
N SER A 13 11.87 33.22 19.13
CA SER A 13 11.29 32.07 19.83
C SER A 13 9.92 31.70 19.25
N LEU A 14 9.08 32.69 18.95
CA LEU A 14 7.79 32.45 18.29
C LEU A 14 7.96 31.84 16.89
N LEU A 15 8.93 32.33 16.11
CA LEU A 15 9.25 31.77 14.80
C LEU A 15 9.67 30.29 14.89
N VAL A 16 10.55 29.96 15.85
CA VAL A 16 11.02 28.59 16.06
C VAL A 16 9.87 27.68 16.48
N VAL A 17 8.99 28.14 17.38
CA VAL A 17 7.80 27.38 17.79
C VAL A 17 6.87 27.16 16.60
N ALA A 18 6.59 28.20 15.81
CA ALA A 18 5.74 28.07 14.63
C ALA A 18 6.31 27.09 13.59
N ALA A 19 7.63 27.15 13.35
CA ALA A 19 8.32 26.21 12.45
C ALA A 19 8.26 24.77 12.98
N ALA A 20 8.46 24.57 14.28
CA ALA A 20 8.36 23.26 14.91
C ALA A 20 6.92 22.70 14.80
N SER A 21 5.90 23.53 15.03
CA SER A 21 4.50 23.12 14.86
C SER A 21 4.17 22.74 13.41
N ALA A 22 4.70 23.49 12.43
CA ALA A 22 4.52 23.17 11.01
C ALA A 22 5.15 21.81 10.64
N LEU A 23 6.36 21.53 11.16
CA LEU A 23 7.03 20.24 10.98
C LEU A 23 6.23 19.09 11.57
N VAL A 24 5.71 19.26 12.79
CA VAL A 24 4.87 18.24 13.44
C VAL A 24 3.60 17.99 12.63
N MET A 25 2.93 19.04 12.16
CA MET A 25 1.73 18.90 11.33
C MET A 25 2.03 18.15 10.03
N ASN A 26 3.14 18.48 9.36
CA ASN A 26 3.57 17.78 8.15
C ASN A 26 3.83 16.30 8.41
N LYS A 27 4.47 15.98 9.55
CA LYS A 27 4.75 14.60 9.95
C LYS A 27 3.47 13.82 10.20
N LEU A 28 2.52 14.40 10.94
CA LEU A 28 1.22 13.77 11.19
C LEU A 28 0.43 13.51 9.89
N TRP A 29 0.56 14.39 8.91
CA TRP A 29 -0.10 14.22 7.63
C TRP A 29 0.49 13.06 6.82
N ILE A 30 1.81 12.92 6.82
CA ILE A 30 2.50 11.78 6.17
C ILE A 30 2.16 10.47 6.89
N ASP A 31 2.19 10.44 8.22
CA ASP A 31 1.84 9.26 9.00
C ASP A 31 0.40 8.79 8.69
N ALA A 32 -0.54 9.73 8.60
CA ALA A 32 -1.92 9.42 8.27
C ALA A 32 -2.04 8.81 6.87
N ALA A 33 -1.34 9.38 5.88
CA ALA A 33 -1.32 8.84 4.52
C ALA A 33 -0.71 7.43 4.46
N GLU A 34 0.33 7.14 5.24
CA GLU A 34 0.95 5.82 5.30
C GLU A 34 -0.02 4.76 5.85
N VAL A 35 -0.74 5.08 6.93
CA VAL A 35 -1.76 4.18 7.51
C VAL A 35 -2.92 3.96 6.54
N GLU A 36 -3.39 5.02 5.88
CA GLU A 36 -4.44 4.91 4.86
C GLU A 36 -3.97 4.01 3.70
N LEU A 37 -2.76 4.21 3.17
CA LEU A 37 -2.20 3.38 2.10
C LEU A 37 -2.09 1.91 2.49
N GLN A 38 -1.62 1.63 3.71
CA GLN A 38 -1.55 0.27 4.20
C GLN A 38 -2.93 -0.37 4.25
N SER A 39 -3.93 0.34 4.77
CA SER A 39 -5.31 -0.16 4.82
C SER A 39 -5.87 -0.43 3.43
N VAL A 40 -5.59 0.44 2.44
CA VAL A 40 -6.00 0.22 1.05
C VAL A 40 -5.30 -0.99 0.45
N ALA A 41 -3.98 -1.14 0.66
CA ALA A 41 -3.22 -2.27 0.16
C ALA A 41 -3.75 -3.60 0.72
N GLU A 42 -4.06 -3.66 2.03
CA GLU A 42 -4.64 -4.82 2.68
C GLU A 42 -6.05 -5.13 2.15
N ALA A 43 -6.91 -4.11 1.98
CA ALA A 43 -8.25 -4.27 1.43
C ALA A 43 -8.21 -4.77 -0.02
N SER A 44 -7.33 -4.20 -0.85
CA SER A 44 -7.12 -4.63 -2.23
C SER A 44 -6.57 -6.05 -2.31
N ALA A 45 -5.60 -6.41 -1.47
CA ALA A 45 -5.04 -7.76 -1.40
C ALA A 45 -6.11 -8.78 -1.02
N LEU A 46 -6.94 -8.45 -0.01
CA LEU A 46 -8.04 -9.28 0.43
C LEU A 46 -9.10 -9.45 -0.67
N ALA A 47 -9.42 -8.37 -1.39
CA ALA A 47 -10.37 -8.41 -2.49
C ALA A 47 -9.87 -9.28 -3.65
N ALA A 48 -8.59 -9.19 -3.99
CA ALA A 48 -7.96 -10.06 -4.98
C ALA A 48 -7.98 -11.52 -4.54
N ALA A 49 -7.54 -11.80 -3.31
CA ALA A 49 -7.51 -13.14 -2.76
C ALA A 49 -8.91 -13.76 -2.68
N GLY A 50 -9.92 -12.99 -2.26
CA GLY A 50 -11.31 -13.45 -2.21
C GLY A 50 -11.91 -13.72 -3.59
N ASN A 51 -11.54 -12.92 -4.60
CA ASN A 51 -11.99 -13.14 -5.97
C ASN A 51 -11.33 -14.38 -6.60
N TYR A 52 -10.02 -14.55 -6.41
CA TYR A 52 -9.30 -15.76 -6.82
C TYR A 52 -9.77 -17.02 -6.07
N LEU A 53 -10.05 -16.86 -4.77
CA LEU A 53 -10.70 -17.74 -3.78
C LEU A 53 -12.04 -18.38 -4.19
N GLY A 54 -12.66 -17.92 -5.28
CA GLY A 54 -14.06 -18.20 -5.59
C GLY A 54 -14.36 -19.64 -6.02
N ASP A 55 -15.65 -19.95 -6.11
CA ASP A 55 -16.20 -21.25 -6.55
C ASP A 55 -15.71 -21.67 -7.95
N ASP A 56 -15.20 -20.73 -8.75
CA ASP A 56 -14.64 -20.99 -10.07
C ASP A 56 -13.44 -21.95 -10.04
N LEU A 57 -12.70 -22.01 -8.92
CA LEU A 57 -11.63 -22.99 -8.70
C LEU A 57 -12.11 -24.44 -8.77
N LEU A 58 -13.40 -24.68 -8.51
CA LEU A 58 -13.98 -26.03 -8.51
C LEU A 58 -14.49 -26.44 -9.90
N LYS A 59 -14.50 -25.52 -10.88
CA LYS A 59 -15.02 -25.79 -12.22
C LYS A 59 -14.02 -26.62 -13.04
N PRO A 60 -14.49 -27.64 -13.78
CA PRO A 60 -13.67 -28.33 -14.76
C PRO A 60 -13.17 -27.32 -15.82
N GLY A 61 -11.85 -27.32 -16.08
CA GLY A 61 -11.24 -26.38 -17.03
C GLY A 61 -10.96 -24.99 -16.46
N PHE A 62 -10.72 -24.88 -15.15
CA PHE A 62 -10.28 -23.64 -14.50
C PHE A 62 -9.09 -23.00 -15.23
N ASP A 63 -9.28 -21.76 -15.67
CA ASP A 63 -8.26 -20.92 -16.28
C ASP A 63 -7.65 -20.02 -15.20
N ALA A 64 -6.47 -20.42 -14.72
CA ALA A 64 -5.77 -19.73 -13.65
C ALA A 64 -5.33 -18.31 -14.04
N ASP A 65 -4.98 -18.10 -15.31
CA ASP A 65 -4.53 -16.79 -15.77
C ASP A 65 -5.73 -15.83 -15.86
N ALA A 66 -6.87 -16.30 -16.40
CA ALA A 66 -8.09 -15.50 -16.41
C ALA A 66 -8.58 -15.16 -14.99
N ALA A 67 -8.45 -16.08 -14.03
CA ALA A 67 -8.82 -15.83 -12.64
C ALA A 67 -7.90 -14.80 -11.96
N VAL A 68 -6.58 -14.87 -12.21
CA VAL A 68 -5.63 -13.87 -11.71
C VAL A 68 -5.94 -12.49 -12.28
N GLU A 69 -6.22 -12.38 -13.58
CA GLU A 69 -6.54 -11.09 -14.19
C GLU A 69 -7.84 -10.46 -13.64
N GLN A 70 -8.86 -11.28 -13.40
CA GLN A 70 -10.09 -10.80 -12.72
C GLN A 70 -9.80 -10.37 -11.28
N ALA A 71 -8.98 -11.12 -10.55
CA ALA A 71 -8.61 -10.78 -9.19
C ALA A 71 -7.78 -9.47 -9.12
N LYS A 72 -6.87 -9.24 -10.08
CA LYS A 72 -6.15 -7.97 -10.22
C LYS A 72 -7.09 -6.81 -10.50
N GLN A 73 -8.05 -6.97 -11.42
CA GLN A 73 -9.09 -5.95 -11.67
C GLN A 73 -9.87 -5.64 -10.39
N ARG A 74 -10.26 -6.67 -9.65
CA ARG A 74 -11.00 -6.48 -8.40
C ARG A 74 -10.19 -5.70 -7.35
N ALA A 75 -8.88 -5.99 -7.25
CA ALA A 75 -7.98 -5.24 -6.37
C ALA A 75 -7.87 -3.76 -6.76
N ALA A 76 -7.78 -3.47 -8.07
CA ALA A 76 -7.72 -2.12 -8.61
C ALA A 76 -9.03 -1.34 -8.38
N GLU A 77 -10.19 -1.98 -8.54
CA GLU A 77 -11.49 -1.38 -8.21
C GLU A 77 -11.58 -0.98 -6.73
N VAL A 78 -11.13 -1.86 -5.84
CA VAL A 78 -11.12 -1.58 -4.40
C VAL A 78 -10.13 -0.46 -4.09
N ALA A 79 -8.94 -0.45 -4.69
CA ALA A 79 -7.97 0.64 -4.50
C ALA A 79 -8.55 1.98 -4.95
N ALA A 80 -9.15 2.04 -6.15
CA ALA A 80 -9.72 3.26 -6.72
C ALA A 80 -10.92 3.79 -5.94
N SER A 81 -11.60 2.94 -5.15
CA SER A 81 -12.69 3.36 -4.26
C SER A 81 -12.22 4.02 -2.96
N ASN A 82 -10.93 3.94 -2.65
CA ASN A 82 -10.34 4.53 -1.46
C ASN A 82 -9.51 5.79 -1.79
N LEU A 83 -9.45 6.70 -0.83
CA LEU A 83 -8.69 7.94 -0.93
C LEU A 83 -7.55 7.94 0.09
N VAL A 84 -6.38 8.40 -0.34
CA VAL A 84 -5.23 8.67 0.53
C VAL A 84 -4.84 10.12 0.33
N GLY A 85 -4.81 10.90 1.40
CA GLY A 85 -4.50 12.34 1.29
C GLY A 85 -5.43 13.10 0.32
N GLY A 86 -6.64 12.58 0.09
CA GLY A 86 -7.63 13.13 -0.84
C GLY A 86 -7.50 12.69 -2.30
N GLN A 87 -6.57 11.81 -2.64
CA GLN A 87 -6.39 11.28 -3.99
C GLN A 87 -6.78 9.80 -4.07
N PRO A 88 -7.47 9.35 -5.15
CA PRO A 88 -7.73 7.94 -5.37
C PRO A 88 -6.44 7.13 -5.55
N VAL A 89 -6.38 5.95 -4.95
CA VAL A 89 -5.25 5.02 -5.14
C VAL A 89 -5.41 4.31 -6.48
N SER A 90 -4.37 4.34 -7.30
CA SER A 90 -4.31 3.64 -8.57
C SER A 90 -3.30 2.49 -8.47
N LEU A 91 -3.68 1.32 -8.97
CA LEU A 91 -2.80 0.15 -9.06
C LEU A 91 -2.53 -0.19 -10.51
N THR A 92 -1.26 -0.45 -10.83
CA THR A 92 -0.81 -0.97 -12.11
C THR A 92 -1.08 -2.46 -12.17
N ILE A 93 -2.04 -2.87 -12.99
CA ILE A 93 -2.44 -4.28 -13.15
C ILE A 93 -2.01 -4.90 -14.48
N THR A 94 -1.48 -4.09 -15.39
CA THR A 94 -1.05 -4.50 -16.74
C THR A 94 0.46 -4.39 -16.91
N GLY A 95 1.05 -5.29 -17.68
CA GLY A 95 2.48 -5.30 -17.98
C GLY A 95 3.25 -6.27 -17.08
N ASP A 96 4.59 -6.22 -17.17
CA ASP A 96 5.47 -7.13 -16.42
C ASP A 96 5.69 -6.66 -14.97
N ASP A 97 5.50 -5.36 -14.70
CA ASP A 97 5.65 -4.75 -13.38
C ASP A 97 4.27 -4.33 -12.85
N THR A 98 3.55 -5.29 -12.28
CA THR A 98 2.22 -5.07 -11.71
C THR A 98 2.30 -4.93 -10.21
N ASP A 99 1.48 -4.02 -9.66
CA ASP A 99 1.35 -3.78 -8.23
C ASP A 99 0.67 -4.95 -7.51
N VAL A 100 -0.07 -5.81 -8.22
CA VAL A 100 -0.78 -6.95 -7.64
C VAL A 100 -0.16 -8.25 -8.14
N VAL A 101 0.59 -8.93 -7.27
CA VAL A 101 1.31 -10.15 -7.62
C VAL A 101 0.80 -11.36 -6.86
N PHE A 102 0.69 -12.48 -7.58
CA PHE A 102 0.27 -13.76 -7.04
C PHE A 102 1.48 -14.70 -6.95
N GLY A 103 1.54 -15.48 -5.88
CA GLY A 103 2.64 -16.39 -5.69
C GLY A 103 2.49 -17.33 -4.51
N ARG A 104 3.60 -17.97 -4.14
CA ARG A 104 3.69 -18.89 -3.03
C ARG A 104 4.94 -18.60 -2.22
N ARG A 105 4.82 -18.60 -0.90
CA ARG A 105 5.98 -18.59 0.01
C ARG A 105 6.46 -20.02 0.20
N VAL A 106 7.71 -20.28 -0.16
CA VAL A 106 8.36 -21.58 -0.01
C VAL A 106 9.60 -21.44 0.86
N ASP A 107 9.87 -22.45 1.67
CA ASP A 107 11.13 -22.53 2.42
C ASP A 107 12.29 -22.78 1.44
N ASN A 108 13.33 -21.96 1.54
CA ASN A 108 14.51 -22.10 0.68
C ASN A 108 15.44 -23.23 1.15
N GLY A 109 15.13 -23.89 2.27
CA GLY A 109 15.90 -25.02 2.83
C GLY A 109 17.31 -24.69 3.33
N ILE A 110 17.79 -23.47 3.08
CA ILE A 110 19.13 -22.98 3.44
C ILE A 110 19.04 -21.90 4.51
N ASP A 111 18.07 -20.99 4.39
CA ASP A 111 17.79 -19.93 5.35
C ASP A 111 16.39 -20.07 5.95
N PRO A 112 16.16 -19.56 7.18
CA PRO A 112 14.84 -19.52 7.80
C PRO A 112 13.87 -18.53 7.12
N GLU A 113 14.33 -17.76 6.12
CA GLU A 113 13.48 -16.86 5.36
C GLU A 113 12.78 -17.58 4.20
N THR A 114 11.45 -17.41 4.12
CA THR A 114 10.64 -17.90 3.01
C THR A 114 10.86 -17.06 1.76
N VAL A 115 11.06 -17.70 0.62
CA VAL A 115 11.18 -17.03 -0.68
C VAL A 115 9.80 -16.95 -1.34
N PHE A 116 9.48 -15.77 -1.90
CA PHE A 116 8.27 -15.59 -2.70
C PHE A 116 8.52 -16.04 -4.15
N LEU A 117 7.78 -17.05 -4.58
CA LEU A 117 7.77 -17.52 -5.96
C LEU A 117 6.52 -17.01 -6.67
N LEU A 118 6.71 -16.21 -7.72
CA LEU A 118 5.64 -15.77 -8.62
C LEU A 118 5.02 -16.98 -9.31
N THR A 119 3.69 -17.14 -9.15
CA THR A 119 2.92 -18.18 -9.83
C THR A 119 1.45 -17.80 -9.86
N ASN A 120 0.82 -18.01 -11.01
CA ASN A 120 -0.64 -17.92 -11.16
C ASN A 120 -1.32 -19.26 -10.86
N VAL A 121 -0.56 -20.37 -10.88
CA VAL A 121 -1.09 -21.70 -10.64
C VAL A 121 -0.95 -22.03 -9.16
N ASN A 122 -2.11 -22.21 -8.50
CA ASN A 122 -2.21 -22.50 -7.07
C ASN A 122 -1.37 -21.55 -6.18
N PRO A 123 -1.54 -20.22 -6.31
CA PRO A 123 -0.92 -19.26 -5.42
C PRO A 123 -1.50 -19.41 -4.02
N SER A 124 -0.65 -19.21 -3.01
CA SER A 124 -1.04 -19.19 -1.60
C SER A 124 -0.91 -17.81 -0.97
N VAL A 125 -0.38 -16.84 -1.72
CA VAL A 125 -0.11 -15.47 -1.27
C VAL A 125 -0.46 -14.51 -2.40
N VAL A 126 -1.08 -13.39 -2.04
CA VAL A 126 -1.22 -12.20 -2.87
C VAL A 126 -0.45 -11.07 -2.20
N GLU A 127 0.40 -10.38 -2.93
CA GLU A 127 1.06 -9.16 -2.45
C GLU A 127 0.58 -7.96 -3.27
N VAL A 128 0.18 -6.90 -2.59
CA VAL A 128 -0.14 -5.60 -3.20
C VAL A 128 0.97 -4.63 -2.84
N ARG A 129 1.65 -4.13 -3.86
CA ARG A 129 2.77 -3.19 -3.79
C ARG A 129 2.22 -1.83 -4.16
N ALA A 130 1.78 -1.08 -3.17
CA ALA A 130 1.44 0.32 -3.38
C ALA A 130 2.75 1.13 -3.39
N SER A 131 3.26 1.49 -4.58
CA SER A 131 4.34 2.47 -4.68
C SER A 131 3.77 3.89 -4.61
N LEU A 132 4.30 4.71 -3.70
CA LEU A 132 4.08 6.17 -3.64
C LEU A 132 4.84 6.90 -4.76
#